data_AF-W9YNB3-F1
#
_entry.id   AF-W9YNB3-F1
#
_cell.length_a   1.000
_cell.length_b   1.000
_cell.length_c   1.000
_cell.angle_alpha   90.00
_cell.angle_beta   90.00
_cell.angle_gamma   90.00
#
_symmetry.space_group_name_H-M   'P 1'
#
loop_
_entity.id
_entity.type
_entity.pdbx_description
1 polymer ?
#
loop_
_entity_poly.entity_id
_entity_poly.type
_entity_poly.pdbx_seq_one_letter_code
_entity_poly.pdbx_strand_id
1 'polypeptide(L)'
;MSGRGTKRHRSSSDDEDNGRRPRPGGNIGPSAPATLAAVPTNSAAASAPPADLATARTAMVQALLPEAAPDHMLSHFLNCATLDVTAAIASFRAHRQTIFAPPPATSGGDKAKGNGQRKSKSPSPTNSKKASSSGGVDGGAKDNDGGAIDGNNSDEDKDPDGSGSEDDSDSESDDDKPDHIRHRYNNEKQRRRVATQLMNDVRKSFDGETITPTEAILLLVYYQWDRKMVVDVNDKIYHMQWRLFHRYDRMRAPIVINSTDTEDVKKLKVREQDERLALLIEATGRSDVHSLRHILKTSAWDLVDAISAWFHAGLKPLDTTQTTTTQTKGKGKAKAIAIAPVLRRNVNADEVPAPSQTAWKAPKPERGWGKDSQTFEPDPNDSEPDYGSDDEHLISNPPVHAPVPVINEDRSRLRVGQKERHKLVLQGISNGRYLYRRYLGPFKWPGLNKSVKGRKSTKKRNEEFDWFNKKHIGMLSRWRRQAINRLSKQTKVAASQPWSDEENKFVYDLTRKEVDRLMKETGKTQKEVVPLVVSDDLKKKWADALNKKFTGTKPGGAKDPRTDRTAPALMTQRCRLESMIQDFACKRDKTFFAKKAKADQNRRAAAKAAAAAGVAADGDDEEEEEEEEE
;
A
#
# COMPACT_ATOMS: atom_id res chain seq x y z
N MET A 1 -32.27 -48.60 -8.53
CA MET A 1 -30.98 -48.98 -9.17
C MET A 1 -29.91 -48.04 -8.66
N SER A 2 -28.94 -48.63 -7.96
CA SER A 2 -27.98 -47.98 -7.08
C SER A 2 -26.68 -47.61 -7.81
N GLY A 3 -26.01 -46.55 -7.35
CA GLY A 3 -24.66 -46.19 -7.81
C GLY A 3 -24.04 -45.11 -6.93
N ARG A 4 -23.55 -45.52 -5.75
CA ARG A 4 -22.87 -44.68 -4.74
C ARG A 4 -21.47 -44.26 -5.21
N GLY A 5 -21.13 -42.98 -5.01
CA GLY A 5 -19.76 -42.46 -5.09
C GLY A 5 -19.14 -42.29 -3.70
N THR A 6 -18.10 -43.06 -3.42
CA THR A 6 -17.31 -43.11 -2.18
C THR A 6 -16.47 -41.84 -1.95
N LYS A 7 -16.64 -41.20 -0.78
CA LYS A 7 -15.71 -40.22 -0.21
C LYS A 7 -14.60 -40.94 0.56
N ARG A 8 -13.35 -40.48 0.39
CA ARG A 8 -12.16 -41.00 1.08
C ARG A 8 -11.99 -40.32 2.45
N HIS A 9 -11.77 -41.16 3.46
CA HIS A 9 -11.28 -40.78 4.80
C HIS A 9 -9.77 -40.44 4.79
N ARG A 10 -9.38 -39.53 5.69
CA ARG A 10 -8.06 -39.43 6.34
C ARG A 10 -8.36 -39.08 7.81
N SER A 11 -8.39 -40.07 8.70
CA SER A 11 -7.29 -40.62 9.50
C SER A 11 -6.96 -39.74 10.71
N SER A 12 -7.52 -40.18 11.84
CA SER A 12 -7.26 -39.87 13.24
C SER A 12 -5.99 -40.56 13.76
N SER A 13 -5.20 -39.84 14.56
CA SER A 13 -4.38 -40.26 15.72
C SER A 13 -3.67 -38.96 16.18
N ASP A 14 -3.54 -38.57 17.45
CA ASP A 14 -3.49 -39.29 18.72
C ASP A 14 -4.05 -38.40 19.85
N ASP A 15 -4.90 -39.00 20.70
CA ASP A 15 -5.05 -38.70 22.13
C ASP A 15 -3.72 -39.09 22.85
N GLU A 16 -3.25 -38.59 23.99
CA GLU A 16 -3.83 -38.17 25.27
C GLU A 16 -2.78 -37.25 25.96
N ASP A 17 -3.18 -36.36 26.87
CA ASP A 17 -2.81 -36.49 28.30
C ASP A 17 -3.40 -35.33 29.16
N ASN A 18 -4.31 -35.77 30.02
CA ASN A 18 -4.83 -35.27 31.30
C ASN A 18 -4.64 -33.83 31.78
N GLY A 19 -5.77 -33.30 32.29
CA GLY A 19 -5.87 -31.98 32.89
C GLY A 19 -5.71 -31.94 34.40
N ARG A 20 -5.94 -30.74 34.96
CA ARG A 20 -6.40 -30.52 36.34
C ARG A 20 -6.81 -29.07 36.54
N ARG A 21 -8.09 -28.86 36.84
CA ARG A 21 -8.59 -27.65 37.54
C ARG A 21 -8.10 -27.71 39.00
N PRO A 22 -8.00 -26.57 39.71
CA PRO A 22 -9.17 -26.08 40.46
C PRO A 22 -9.32 -24.55 40.55
N ARG A 23 -10.56 -24.09 40.73
CA ARG A 23 -10.98 -22.92 41.53
C ARG A 23 -11.75 -23.50 42.73
N PRO A 24 -11.87 -22.87 43.93
CA PRO A 24 -12.31 -21.46 44.07
C PRO A 24 -11.83 -20.66 45.32
N GLY A 25 -12.11 -19.34 45.31
CA GLY A 25 -12.60 -18.58 46.47
C GLY A 25 -11.59 -17.94 47.45
N GLY A 26 -11.84 -16.67 47.82
CA GLY A 26 -11.28 -16.07 49.05
C GLY A 26 -11.02 -14.56 48.98
N ASN A 27 -11.97 -13.78 49.49
CA ASN A 27 -11.90 -12.34 49.74
C ASN A 27 -11.36 -12.09 51.17
N ILE A 28 -10.63 -10.97 51.42
CA ILE A 28 -10.54 -10.14 52.66
C ILE A 28 -9.25 -9.27 52.58
N GLY A 29 -9.39 -7.97 52.89
CA GLY A 29 -8.38 -6.92 52.75
C GLY A 29 -7.41 -6.72 53.94
N PRO A 30 -7.07 -5.46 54.30
CA PRO A 30 -5.69 -4.98 54.35
C PRO A 30 -5.12 -4.87 55.76
N SER A 31 -3.79 -4.95 55.91
CA SER A 31 -3.07 -4.48 57.11
C SER A 31 -1.59 -4.23 56.82
N ALA A 32 -1.12 -3.04 57.17
CA ALA A 32 0.27 -2.65 57.42
C ALA A 32 0.42 -2.37 58.94
N PRO A 33 1.57 -1.90 59.46
CA PRO A 33 2.97 -2.24 59.21
C PRO A 33 3.65 -2.77 60.50
N ALA A 34 4.83 -3.39 60.42
CA ALA A 34 5.70 -3.55 61.59
C ALA A 34 7.18 -3.52 61.21
N THR A 35 7.81 -2.44 61.64
CA THR A 35 9.24 -2.19 61.78
C THR A 35 9.84 -3.12 62.83
N LEU A 36 11.02 -3.71 62.58
CA LEU A 36 12.05 -3.99 63.59
C LEU A 36 13.39 -4.31 62.91
N ALA A 37 14.46 -3.92 63.61
CA ALA A 37 15.79 -3.63 63.10
C ALA A 37 16.77 -4.83 63.05
N ALA A 38 17.85 -4.58 62.28
CA ALA A 38 19.21 -5.15 62.16
C ALA A 38 19.69 -6.21 63.18
N VAL A 39 20.65 -7.11 62.90
CA VAL A 39 22.08 -6.90 62.48
C VAL A 39 22.68 -8.23 61.87
N PRO A 40 23.97 -8.35 61.46
CA PRO A 40 24.47 -8.28 60.07
C PRO A 40 25.17 -9.56 59.55
N THR A 41 25.24 -9.77 58.22
CA THR A 41 26.30 -10.60 57.61
C THR A 41 26.63 -10.16 56.17
N ASN A 42 27.89 -9.75 55.97
CA ASN A 42 28.74 -9.78 54.78
C ASN A 42 28.17 -9.60 53.36
N SER A 43 28.46 -8.41 52.81
CA SER A 43 28.88 -8.09 51.44
C SER A 43 28.54 -9.06 50.31
N ALA A 44 27.34 -8.89 49.76
CA ALA A 44 27.05 -9.14 48.35
C ALA A 44 26.81 -7.78 47.66
N ALA A 45 27.43 -7.59 46.49
CA ALA A 45 27.31 -6.39 45.69
C ALA A 45 25.82 -6.06 45.42
N ALA A 46 25.36 -4.94 45.97
CA ALA A 46 24.03 -4.43 45.73
C ALA A 46 23.90 -4.05 44.25
N SER A 47 22.94 -4.65 43.54
CA SER A 47 22.50 -4.20 42.23
C SER A 47 21.94 -2.79 42.38
N ALA A 48 22.58 -1.83 41.72
CA ALA A 48 22.04 -0.49 41.55
C ALA A 48 20.64 -0.56 40.89
N PRO A 49 19.73 0.38 41.21
CA PRO A 49 18.46 0.49 40.50
C PRO A 49 18.70 0.67 38.99
N PRO A 50 17.82 0.16 38.12
CA PRO A 50 17.96 0.36 36.68
C PRO A 50 17.98 1.86 36.41
N ALA A 51 19.08 2.35 35.83
CA ALA A 51 19.23 3.75 35.49
C ALA A 51 18.06 4.16 34.57
N ASP A 52 17.44 5.30 34.84
CA ASP A 52 16.53 5.92 33.88
C ASP A 52 17.28 6.15 32.56
N LEU A 53 16.61 5.99 31.41
CA LEU A 53 17.19 6.13 30.07
C LEU A 53 17.94 7.45 29.94
N ALA A 54 17.43 8.52 30.55
CA ALA A 54 18.06 9.83 30.58
C ALA A 54 19.44 9.80 31.27
N THR A 55 19.52 9.17 32.46
CA THR A 55 20.77 9.03 33.21
C THR A 55 21.79 8.15 32.46
N ALA A 56 21.31 7.04 31.88
CA ALA A 56 22.15 6.15 31.09
C ALA A 56 22.69 6.83 29.82
N ARG A 57 21.87 7.68 29.18
CA ARG A 57 22.26 8.50 28.04
C ARG A 57 23.32 9.53 28.42
N THR A 58 23.12 10.29 29.51
CA THR A 58 24.12 11.26 29.98
C THR A 58 25.46 10.57 30.28
N ALA A 59 25.44 9.40 30.93
CA ALA A 59 26.64 8.62 31.21
C ALA A 59 27.34 8.15 29.92
N MET A 60 26.59 7.71 28.91
CA MET A 60 27.13 7.30 27.62
C MET A 60 27.73 8.49 26.84
N VAL A 61 27.07 9.66 26.84
CA VAL A 61 27.59 10.90 26.25
C VAL A 61 28.91 11.31 26.92
N GLN A 62 28.96 11.28 28.25
CA GLN A 62 30.18 11.60 29.02
C GLN A 62 31.32 10.60 28.76
N ALA A 63 31.01 9.32 28.53
CA ALA A 63 32.04 8.31 28.25
C ALA A 63 32.56 8.36 26.81
N LEU A 64 31.76 8.91 25.88
CA LEU A 64 32.08 8.95 24.45
C LEU A 64 32.71 10.28 24.01
N LEU A 65 32.57 11.39 24.77
CA LEU A 65 33.16 12.74 24.62
C LEU A 65 33.66 13.16 23.21
N PRO A 66 34.78 12.66 22.64
CA PRO A 66 35.18 12.99 21.26
C PRO A 66 34.40 12.26 20.13
N GLU A 67 33.68 11.18 20.45
CA GLU A 67 32.86 10.36 19.54
C GLU A 67 31.41 10.85 19.55
N ALA A 68 31.17 12.10 19.15
CA ALA A 68 29.83 12.68 19.12
C ALA A 68 28.88 11.82 18.26
N ALA A 69 27.93 11.15 18.91
CA ALA A 69 26.86 10.40 18.26
C ALA A 69 25.51 11.04 18.61
N PRO A 70 24.54 11.03 17.68
CA PRO A 70 23.20 11.56 17.95
C PRO A 70 22.51 10.84 19.13
N ASP A 71 21.68 11.57 19.87
CA ASP A 71 20.94 11.08 21.03
C ASP A 71 20.10 9.82 20.75
N HIS A 72 19.52 9.72 19.56
CA HIS A 72 18.72 8.57 19.15
C HIS A 72 19.58 7.32 18.94
N MET A 73 20.82 7.46 18.46
CA MET A 73 21.77 6.36 18.31
C MET A 73 22.21 5.83 19.67
N LEU A 74 22.52 6.72 20.61
CA LEU A 74 22.86 6.35 21.98
C LEU A 74 21.70 5.63 22.66
N SER A 75 20.48 6.15 22.48
CA SER A 75 19.26 5.51 23.01
C SER A 75 19.01 4.13 22.42
N HIS A 76 19.27 3.94 21.13
CA HIS A 76 19.19 2.63 20.49
C HIS A 76 20.15 1.63 21.13
N PHE A 77 21.44 1.98 21.27
CA PHE A 77 22.42 1.07 21.89
C PHE A 77 22.14 0.82 23.37
N LEU A 78 21.65 1.82 24.11
CA LEU A 78 21.22 1.66 25.50
C LEU A 78 20.02 0.72 25.60
N ASN A 79 19.00 0.88 24.75
CA ASN A 79 17.84 -0.01 24.74
C ASN A 79 18.24 -1.45 24.36
N CYS A 80 19.14 -1.62 23.38
CA CYS A 80 19.68 -2.93 23.02
C CYS A 80 20.49 -3.59 24.14
N ALA A 81 21.18 -2.78 24.96
CA ALA A 81 21.98 -3.23 26.09
C ALA A 81 21.21 -3.28 27.41
N THR A 82 19.87 -3.20 27.40
CA THR A 82 19.03 -3.17 28.61
C THR A 82 19.47 -2.09 29.62
N LEU A 83 19.87 -0.92 29.10
CA LEU A 83 20.41 0.23 29.82
C LEU A 83 21.77 0.00 30.52
N ASP A 84 22.47 -1.09 30.20
CA ASP A 84 23.89 -1.26 30.55
C ASP A 84 24.75 -0.34 29.68
N VAL A 85 25.19 0.77 30.28
CA VAL A 85 26.03 1.78 29.63
C VAL A 85 27.34 1.19 29.09
N THR A 86 27.94 0.23 29.77
CA THR A 86 29.23 -0.35 29.36
C THR A 86 29.06 -1.23 28.12
N ALA A 87 28.03 -2.08 28.12
CA ALA A 87 27.69 -2.92 26.96
C ALA A 87 27.21 -2.07 25.76
N ALA A 88 26.48 -0.99 26.02
CA ALA A 88 26.06 -0.03 25.00
C ALA A 88 27.26 0.68 24.35
N ILE A 89 28.24 1.14 25.13
CA ILE A 89 29.48 1.75 24.63
C ILE A 89 30.29 0.76 23.79
N ALA A 90 30.45 -0.48 24.26
CA ALA A 90 31.17 -1.51 23.51
C ALA A 90 30.50 -1.79 22.15
N SER A 91 29.18 -1.92 22.14
CA SER A 91 28.38 -2.14 20.94
C SER A 91 28.45 -0.96 19.97
N PHE A 92 28.37 0.27 20.50
CA PHE A 92 28.51 1.50 19.73
C PHE A 92 29.89 1.60 19.06
N ARG A 93 30.98 1.35 19.80
CA ARG A 93 32.34 1.39 19.26
C ARG A 93 32.58 0.30 18.22
N ALA A 94 32.07 -0.91 18.43
CA ALA A 94 32.15 -1.98 17.44
C ALA A 94 31.41 -1.60 16.15
N HIS A 95 30.19 -1.05 16.27
CA HIS A 95 29.43 -0.57 15.12
C HIS A 95 30.16 0.55 14.37
N ARG A 96 30.70 1.53 15.11
CA ARG A 96 31.50 2.61 14.54
C ARG A 96 32.74 2.08 13.81
N GLN A 97 33.47 1.13 14.38
CA GLN A 97 34.61 0.50 13.72
C GLN A 97 34.22 -0.21 12.43
N THR A 98 33.04 -0.84 12.35
CA THR A 98 32.59 -1.47 11.09
C THR A 98 32.27 -0.46 10.00
N ILE A 99 31.76 0.72 10.36
CA ILE A 99 31.42 1.78 9.40
C ILE A 99 32.68 2.50 8.90
N PHE A 100 33.64 2.73 9.78
CA PHE A 100 34.85 3.52 9.47
C PHE A 100 36.09 2.68 9.18
N ALA A 101 36.01 1.35 9.22
CA ALA A 101 37.11 0.50 8.79
C ALA A 101 37.40 0.74 7.30
N PRO A 102 38.64 1.07 6.91
CA PRO A 102 39.00 1.17 5.51
C PRO A 102 38.74 -0.20 4.85
N PRO A 103 38.21 -0.22 3.61
CA PRO A 103 37.98 -1.47 2.91
C PRO A 103 39.30 -2.26 2.85
N PRO A 104 39.28 -3.59 3.04
CA PRO A 104 40.48 -4.39 3.02
C PRO A 104 41.22 -4.13 1.71
N ALA A 105 42.49 -3.70 1.81
CA ALA A 105 43.33 -3.45 0.67
C ALA A 105 43.31 -4.69 -0.23
N THR A 106 42.72 -4.55 -1.43
CA THR A 106 42.73 -5.60 -2.42
C THR A 106 44.16 -5.75 -2.90
N SER A 107 44.88 -6.70 -2.30
CA SER A 107 46.19 -7.13 -2.78
C SER A 107 46.05 -7.55 -4.24
N GLY A 108 46.64 -6.76 -5.13
CA GLY A 108 46.70 -7.03 -6.56
C GLY A 108 47.32 -8.40 -6.80
N GLY A 109 46.49 -9.34 -7.26
CA GLY A 109 46.93 -10.62 -7.77
C GLY A 109 47.09 -10.53 -9.29
N ASP A 110 48.34 -10.46 -9.72
CA ASP A 110 48.80 -10.71 -11.08
C ASP A 110 48.08 -11.90 -11.72
N LYS A 111 47.54 -11.72 -12.93
CA LYS A 111 47.18 -12.84 -13.80
C LYS A 111 47.91 -12.76 -15.13
N ALA A 112 48.91 -13.63 -15.15
CA ALA A 112 49.64 -14.22 -16.25
C ALA A 112 48.86 -14.39 -17.56
N LYS A 113 49.62 -14.15 -18.63
CA LYS A 113 49.39 -14.48 -20.02
C LYS A 113 48.94 -15.95 -20.19
N GLY A 114 47.85 -16.15 -20.92
CA GLY A 114 47.39 -17.45 -21.41
C GLY A 114 47.04 -17.36 -22.88
N ASN A 115 48.01 -17.70 -23.72
CA ASN A 115 47.95 -17.76 -25.17
C ASN A 115 47.09 -18.98 -25.60
N GLY A 116 46.17 -18.80 -26.54
CA GLY A 116 45.25 -19.86 -26.96
C GLY A 116 44.62 -19.60 -28.32
N GLN A 117 45.45 -19.61 -29.37
CA GLN A 117 45.01 -19.76 -30.76
C GLN A 117 44.26 -21.07 -30.94
N ARG A 118 43.07 -21.03 -31.56
CA ARG A 118 42.64 -22.08 -32.51
C ARG A 118 41.64 -21.54 -33.53
N LYS A 119 42.07 -21.60 -34.80
CA LYS A 119 41.30 -21.36 -36.02
C LYS A 119 40.40 -22.56 -36.31
N SER A 120 39.19 -22.33 -36.82
CA SER A 120 38.63 -23.14 -37.92
C SER A 120 37.48 -22.39 -38.60
N LYS A 121 37.60 -22.27 -39.93
CA LYS A 121 36.65 -21.72 -40.91
C LYS A 121 35.48 -22.69 -41.15
N SER A 122 34.28 -22.12 -41.33
CA SER A 122 33.22 -22.29 -42.38
C SER A 122 32.89 -23.70 -42.96
N PRO A 123 31.70 -23.97 -43.57
CA PRO A 123 30.72 -23.02 -44.15
C PRO A 123 29.21 -23.35 -43.97
N SER A 124 28.37 -22.42 -44.44
CA SER A 124 26.91 -22.54 -44.68
C SER A 124 26.52 -23.69 -45.64
N PRO A 125 25.22 -24.05 -45.76
CA PRO A 125 24.39 -23.36 -46.75
C PRO A 125 22.89 -23.17 -46.40
N THR A 126 22.35 -22.18 -47.09
CA THR A 126 20.95 -21.87 -47.38
C THR A 126 20.14 -23.05 -47.94
N ASN A 127 18.85 -23.13 -47.62
CA ASN A 127 17.87 -23.68 -48.56
C ASN A 127 16.47 -23.06 -48.39
N SER A 128 16.05 -22.39 -49.44
CA SER A 128 14.69 -22.02 -49.78
C SER A 128 13.93 -23.25 -50.30
N LYS A 129 12.65 -23.40 -49.98
CA LYS A 129 11.72 -24.21 -50.79
C LYS A 129 10.27 -23.71 -50.69
N LYS A 130 9.79 -23.22 -51.84
CA LYS A 130 8.38 -23.08 -52.23
C LYS A 130 7.75 -24.46 -52.46
N ALA A 131 6.47 -24.60 -52.10
CA ALA A 131 5.41 -25.36 -52.79
C ALA A 131 4.10 -25.10 -52.01
N SER A 132 3.14 -24.29 -52.48
CA SER A 132 2.04 -24.64 -53.41
C SER A 132 1.19 -25.84 -52.97
N SER A 133 -0.03 -25.58 -52.49
CA SER A 133 -1.17 -26.44 -52.81
C SER A 133 -2.47 -25.63 -52.86
N SER A 134 -3.06 -25.67 -54.04
CA SER A 134 -4.37 -25.18 -54.47
C SER A 134 -5.55 -26.01 -53.95
N GLY A 135 -6.73 -25.38 -53.93
CA GLY A 135 -8.06 -25.99 -53.82
C GLY A 135 -8.94 -25.11 -52.92
N GLY A 136 -10.00 -24.43 -53.35
CA GLY A 136 -10.93 -24.67 -54.46
C GLY A 136 -12.33 -24.91 -53.87
N VAL A 137 -13.36 -24.34 -54.51
CA VAL A 137 -14.82 -24.44 -54.24
C VAL A 137 -15.35 -23.34 -53.28
N ASP A 138 -16.06 -22.29 -53.67
CA ASP A 138 -17.17 -22.04 -54.65
C ASP A 138 -18.58 -22.16 -54.02
N GLY A 139 -19.45 -21.20 -54.37
CA GLY A 139 -20.82 -21.02 -53.89
C GLY A 139 -21.02 -19.75 -53.04
N GLY A 140 -21.79 -18.73 -53.42
CA GLY A 140 -22.84 -18.65 -54.42
C GLY A 140 -23.98 -17.82 -53.83
N ALA A 141 -24.18 -16.63 -54.40
CA ALA A 141 -25.32 -15.70 -54.39
C ALA A 141 -26.49 -15.89 -53.42
N LYS A 142 -26.96 -14.78 -52.81
CA LYS A 142 -28.25 -14.19 -53.20
C LYS A 142 -28.50 -12.81 -52.60
N ASP A 143 -29.14 -12.02 -53.44
CA ASP A 143 -29.56 -10.64 -53.32
C ASP A 143 -30.61 -10.43 -52.21
N ASN A 144 -30.66 -9.22 -51.67
CA ASN A 144 -31.95 -8.53 -51.55
C ASN A 144 -31.77 -7.02 -51.39
N ASP A 145 -32.41 -6.34 -52.33
CA ASP A 145 -32.73 -4.93 -52.43
C ASP A 145 -33.44 -4.36 -51.20
N GLY A 146 -33.31 -3.04 -51.05
CA GLY A 146 -34.43 -2.20 -50.64
C GLY A 146 -34.08 -1.09 -49.65
N GLY A 147 -34.04 0.15 -50.12
CA GLY A 147 -34.28 1.31 -49.26
C GLY A 147 -33.57 2.60 -49.64
N ALA A 148 -34.08 3.27 -50.67
CA ALA A 148 -33.74 4.63 -51.06
C ALA A 148 -34.06 5.66 -49.96
N ILE A 149 -33.16 6.64 -49.75
CA ILE A 149 -33.51 8.03 -49.39
C ILE A 149 -32.52 8.95 -50.11
N ASP A 150 -33.07 9.75 -51.03
CA ASP A 150 -32.43 10.86 -51.73
C ASP A 150 -32.00 11.99 -50.78
N GLY A 151 -30.92 12.68 -51.14
CA GLY A 151 -30.51 13.92 -50.48
C GLY A 151 -29.27 14.54 -51.10
N ASN A 152 -29.46 15.24 -52.23
CA ASN A 152 -28.55 16.22 -52.85
C ASN A 152 -27.62 16.95 -51.86
N ASN A 153 -26.33 17.02 -52.17
CA ASN A 153 -25.72 18.30 -52.59
C ASN A 153 -24.23 18.17 -52.99
N SER A 154 -23.98 18.71 -54.20
CA SER A 154 -22.80 19.44 -54.66
C SER A 154 -21.40 18.84 -54.44
N ASP A 155 -20.90 18.32 -55.57
CA ASP A 155 -19.55 18.52 -56.12
C ASP A 155 -18.70 19.60 -55.42
N GLU A 156 -17.55 19.17 -54.91
CA GLU A 156 -16.29 19.90 -55.09
C GLU A 156 -15.13 18.91 -54.97
N ASP A 157 -14.49 18.67 -56.12
CA ASP A 157 -13.25 17.94 -56.29
C ASP A 157 -12.16 18.45 -55.33
N LYS A 158 -11.59 17.53 -54.55
CA LYS A 158 -10.23 17.62 -54.04
C LYS A 158 -9.79 16.29 -53.46
N ASP A 159 -9.06 15.53 -54.27
CA ASP A 159 -8.09 14.57 -53.75
C ASP A 159 -7.15 15.30 -52.77
N PRO A 160 -6.88 14.67 -51.62
CA PRO A 160 -5.52 14.20 -51.48
C PRO A 160 -5.44 12.78 -50.91
N ASP A 161 -4.59 11.98 -51.55
CA ASP A 161 -3.93 10.81 -50.97
C ASP A 161 -3.29 11.20 -49.63
N GLY A 162 -4.06 11.03 -48.56
CA GLY A 162 -3.61 11.13 -47.18
C GLY A 162 -3.45 9.74 -46.62
N SER A 163 -2.41 9.01 -47.04
CA SER A 163 -1.93 7.85 -46.29
C SER A 163 -1.43 8.34 -44.93
N GLY A 164 -2.35 8.45 -43.98
CA GLY A 164 -2.07 8.74 -42.58
C GLY A 164 -1.31 7.56 -41.98
N SER A 165 -0.02 7.47 -42.26
CA SER A 165 0.89 6.87 -41.30
C SER A 165 0.82 7.75 -40.07
N GLU A 166 0.04 7.32 -39.09
CA GLU A 166 0.17 7.73 -37.69
C GLU A 166 1.55 7.29 -37.23
N ASP A 167 2.55 8.04 -37.67
CA ASP A 167 3.88 8.05 -37.15
C ASP A 167 3.72 8.67 -35.76
N ASP A 168 3.50 7.80 -34.77
CA ASP A 168 3.79 8.03 -33.35
C ASP A 168 5.30 8.36 -33.26
N SER A 169 5.65 9.54 -33.78
CA SER A 169 6.88 10.24 -33.55
C SER A 169 6.89 10.60 -32.06
N ASP A 170 7.20 9.59 -31.25
CA ASP A 170 7.84 9.69 -29.95
C ASP A 170 9.14 10.47 -30.20
N SER A 171 9.00 11.78 -30.40
CA SER A 171 10.14 12.66 -30.53
C SER A 171 10.93 12.51 -29.24
N GLU A 172 12.21 12.18 -29.37
CA GLU A 172 13.20 12.16 -28.29
C GLU A 172 13.35 13.52 -27.56
N SER A 173 12.50 14.53 -27.86
CA SER A 173 12.47 15.84 -27.21
C SER A 173 11.72 15.89 -25.87
N ASP A 174 10.96 14.86 -25.50
CA ASP A 174 10.33 14.78 -24.17
C ASP A 174 11.39 14.50 -23.06
N ASP A 175 12.56 13.96 -23.42
CA ASP A 175 13.72 13.86 -22.51
C ASP A 175 14.32 15.24 -22.17
N ASP A 176 14.00 16.29 -22.94
CA ASP A 176 14.51 17.65 -22.78
C ASP A 176 13.57 18.60 -22.03
N LYS A 177 12.37 18.15 -21.65
CA LYS A 177 11.44 18.92 -20.80
C LYS A 177 11.28 18.26 -19.43
N PRO A 178 12.14 18.59 -18.44
CA PRO A 178 12.30 17.83 -17.22
C PRO A 178 11.35 18.21 -16.07
N ASP A 179 10.29 18.96 -16.35
CA ASP A 179 9.41 19.46 -15.29
C ASP A 179 8.72 18.33 -14.52
N HIS A 180 8.50 17.19 -15.17
CA HIS A 180 7.87 16.01 -14.57
C HIS A 180 8.37 14.72 -15.21
N ILE A 181 8.79 13.74 -14.40
CA ILE A 181 9.09 12.40 -14.92
C ILE A 181 7.77 11.67 -15.19
N ARG A 182 7.34 11.67 -16.45
CA ARG A 182 6.23 10.82 -16.88
C ARG A 182 6.58 9.36 -16.58
N HIS A 183 5.69 8.65 -15.88
CA HIS A 183 5.86 7.26 -15.44
C HIS A 183 6.22 6.25 -16.56
N ARG A 184 6.15 6.62 -17.85
CA ARG A 184 6.55 5.78 -18.99
C ARG A 184 8.07 5.68 -19.20
N TYR A 185 8.84 6.75 -18.96
CA TYR A 185 10.27 6.82 -19.34
C TYR A 185 11.21 6.74 -18.14
N ASN A 186 10.73 6.09 -17.08
CA ASN A 186 11.23 6.13 -15.71
C ASN A 186 12.55 5.38 -15.48
N ASN A 187 13.63 5.77 -16.16
CA ASN A 187 14.95 5.18 -16.01
C ASN A 187 15.78 5.89 -14.93
N GLU A 188 16.79 5.19 -14.40
CA GLU A 188 17.64 5.71 -13.32
C GLU A 188 18.35 7.01 -13.70
N LYS A 189 18.74 7.17 -14.98
CA LYS A 189 19.49 8.34 -15.47
C LYS A 189 18.62 9.60 -15.43
N GLN A 190 17.36 9.51 -15.89
CA GLN A 190 16.43 10.63 -15.86
C GLN A 190 16.14 11.07 -14.42
N ARG A 191 15.96 10.11 -13.51
CA ARG A 191 15.73 10.40 -12.08
C ARG A 191 16.86 11.16 -11.43
N ARG A 192 18.11 10.76 -11.71
CA ARG A 192 19.29 11.52 -11.26
C ARG A 192 19.32 12.92 -11.84
N ARG A 193 19.07 13.07 -13.15
CA ARG A 193 19.03 14.39 -13.82
C ARG A 193 18.00 15.32 -13.19
N VAL A 194 16.78 14.85 -12.93
CA VAL A 194 15.73 15.67 -12.32
C VAL A 194 16.08 16.04 -10.88
N ALA A 195 16.70 15.16 -10.11
CA ALA A 195 17.19 15.50 -8.77
C ALA A 195 18.29 16.56 -8.80
N THR A 196 19.27 16.45 -9.72
CA THR A 196 20.30 17.48 -9.91
C THR A 196 19.67 18.81 -10.32
N GLN A 197 18.63 18.80 -11.15
CA GLN A 197 17.91 20.00 -11.53
C GLN A 197 17.14 20.61 -10.36
N LEU A 198 16.45 19.79 -9.55
CA LEU A 198 15.79 20.26 -8.33
C LEU A 198 16.79 20.94 -7.38
N MET A 199 17.94 20.32 -7.15
CA MET A 199 19.01 20.92 -6.32
C MET A 199 19.43 22.30 -6.85
N ASN A 200 19.56 22.45 -8.17
CA ASN A 200 19.88 23.74 -8.79
C ASN A 200 18.75 24.76 -8.68
N ASP A 201 17.50 24.31 -8.76
CA ASP A 201 16.33 25.18 -8.63
C ASP A 201 16.17 25.67 -7.18
N VAL A 202 16.31 24.77 -6.20
CA VAL A 202 16.36 25.11 -4.77
C VAL A 202 17.47 26.13 -4.50
N ARG A 203 18.68 25.89 -5.01
CA ARG A 203 19.80 26.83 -4.85
C ARG A 203 19.51 28.21 -5.41
N LYS A 204 18.73 28.31 -6.48
CA LYS A 204 18.33 29.60 -7.07
C LYS A 204 17.21 30.26 -6.29
N SER A 205 16.25 29.49 -5.77
CA SER A 205 15.06 30.00 -5.10
C SER A 205 15.29 30.38 -3.64
N PHE A 206 16.27 29.78 -2.95
CA PHE A 206 16.51 29.98 -1.51
C PHE A 206 17.93 30.49 -1.24
N ASP A 207 18.29 31.64 -1.83
CA ASP A 207 19.50 32.42 -1.53
C ASP A 207 20.84 31.64 -1.49
N GLY A 208 20.95 30.61 -2.34
CA GLY A 208 22.17 29.82 -2.46
C GLY A 208 22.29 28.65 -1.46
N GLU A 209 21.30 28.47 -0.57
CA GLU A 209 21.21 27.27 0.25
C GLU A 209 21.00 26.03 -0.64
N THR A 210 21.45 24.87 -0.16
CA THR A 210 21.44 23.64 -0.97
C THR A 210 20.90 22.47 -0.19
N ILE A 211 20.12 21.64 -0.86
CA ILE A 211 19.78 20.29 -0.39
C ILE A 211 20.76 19.26 -0.95
N THR A 212 20.93 18.18 -0.20
CA THR A 212 21.70 17.01 -0.58
C THR A 212 20.99 16.21 -1.68
N PRO A 213 21.72 15.35 -2.41
CA PRO A 213 21.08 14.51 -3.43
C PRO A 213 20.01 13.57 -2.87
N THR A 214 20.21 13.04 -1.67
CA THR A 214 19.25 12.14 -1.04
C THR A 214 17.98 12.88 -0.63
N GLU A 215 18.10 14.09 -0.08
CA GLU A 215 16.96 14.97 0.20
C GLU A 215 16.17 15.29 -1.08
N ALA A 216 16.88 15.64 -2.17
CA ALA A 216 16.24 15.93 -3.46
C ALA A 216 15.45 14.73 -4.01
N ILE A 217 16.00 13.52 -3.92
CA ILE A 217 15.29 12.31 -4.35
C ILE A 217 14.06 12.03 -3.48
N LEU A 218 14.17 12.16 -2.16
CA LEU A 218 13.05 11.90 -1.25
C LEU A 218 11.93 12.94 -1.38
N LEU A 219 12.27 14.21 -1.62
CA LEU A 219 11.31 15.26 -1.95
C LEU A 219 10.62 14.95 -3.28
N LEU A 220 11.37 14.56 -4.32
CA LEU A 220 10.77 14.15 -5.58
C LEU A 220 9.85 12.95 -5.41
N VAL A 221 10.22 11.93 -4.63
CA VAL A 221 9.32 10.80 -4.34
C VAL A 221 8.05 11.29 -3.61
N TYR A 222 8.19 12.16 -2.61
CA TYR A 222 7.06 12.71 -1.86
C TYR A 222 6.07 13.46 -2.76
N TYR A 223 6.60 14.28 -3.68
CA TYR A 223 5.81 15.06 -4.64
C TYR A 223 5.62 14.35 -6.00
N GLN A 224 5.64 13.01 -6.04
CA GLN A 224 5.33 12.21 -7.23
C GLN A 224 6.15 12.57 -8.48
N TRP A 225 7.41 12.95 -8.28
CA TRP A 225 8.36 13.39 -9.29
C TRP A 225 7.92 14.65 -10.05
N ASP A 226 7.12 15.50 -9.41
CA ASP A 226 6.83 16.87 -9.84
C ASP A 226 7.83 17.85 -9.18
N ARG A 227 8.82 18.25 -9.97
CA ARG A 227 9.89 19.16 -9.53
C ARG A 227 9.35 20.54 -9.17
N LYS A 228 8.36 21.05 -9.92
CA LYS A 228 7.79 22.39 -9.69
C LYS A 228 7.04 22.41 -8.37
N MET A 229 6.25 21.37 -8.11
CA MET A 229 5.50 21.25 -6.86
C MET A 229 6.42 21.28 -5.62
N VAL A 230 7.64 20.73 -5.70
CA VAL A 230 8.61 20.83 -4.58
C VAL A 230 8.96 22.29 -4.27
N VAL A 231 9.24 23.09 -5.30
CA VAL A 231 9.64 24.50 -5.13
C VAL A 231 8.44 25.38 -4.79
N ASP A 232 7.29 25.16 -5.44
CA ASP A 232 6.09 25.98 -5.29
C ASP A 232 5.41 25.82 -3.92
N VAL A 233 5.52 24.64 -3.29
CA VAL A 233 4.86 24.34 -2.00
C VAL A 233 5.72 24.71 -0.79
N ASN A 234 7.03 24.91 -0.97
CA ASN A 234 7.95 25.14 0.13
C ASN A 234 8.57 26.53 0.03
N ASP A 235 8.19 27.42 0.94
CA ASP A 235 8.70 28.79 0.94
C ASP A 235 10.14 28.91 1.50
N LYS A 236 10.65 27.89 2.17
CA LYS A 236 11.97 27.85 2.82
C LYS A 236 12.54 26.43 2.84
N ILE A 237 13.87 26.28 2.94
CA ILE A 237 14.52 24.96 2.97
C ILE A 237 14.15 24.16 4.22
N TYR A 238 14.07 24.79 5.40
CA TYR A 238 13.71 24.04 6.62
C TYR A 238 12.30 23.44 6.54
N HIS A 239 11.38 24.01 5.75
CA HIS A 239 10.07 23.38 5.46
C HIS A 239 10.24 22.06 4.69
N MET A 240 11.20 21.98 3.77
CA MET A 240 11.51 20.73 3.07
C MET A 240 12.12 19.72 4.04
N GLN A 241 13.05 20.16 4.89
CA GLN A 241 13.74 19.31 5.85
C GLN A 241 12.79 18.75 6.91
N TRP A 242 11.87 19.56 7.49
CA TRP A 242 10.82 19.06 8.39
C TRP A 242 9.97 17.95 7.75
N ARG A 243 9.52 18.14 6.50
CA ARG A 243 8.76 17.11 5.78
C ARG A 243 9.56 15.81 5.64
N LEU A 244 10.85 15.93 5.34
CA LEU A 244 11.75 14.79 5.24
C LEU A 244 11.99 14.11 6.60
N PHE A 245 12.17 14.90 7.65
CA PHE A 245 12.36 14.45 9.02
C PHE A 245 11.18 13.59 9.50
N HIS A 246 9.97 14.14 9.44
CA HIS A 246 8.77 13.44 9.88
C HIS A 246 8.51 12.16 9.06
N ARG A 247 8.80 12.18 7.76
CA ARG A 247 8.44 11.06 6.87
C ARG A 247 9.49 9.97 6.78
N TYR A 248 10.75 10.36 6.61
CA TYR A 248 11.81 9.46 6.16
C TYR A 248 12.91 9.22 7.19
N ASP A 249 13.03 10.02 8.25
CA ASP A 249 14.11 9.81 9.22
C ASP A 249 13.98 8.47 9.96
N ARG A 250 12.73 8.05 10.26
CA ARG A 250 12.42 6.69 10.75
C ARG A 250 12.88 5.55 9.82
N MET A 251 13.15 5.85 8.55
CA MET A 251 13.58 4.86 7.55
C MET A 251 15.09 4.64 7.53
N ARG A 252 15.85 5.39 8.33
CA ARG A 252 17.28 5.15 8.63
C ARG A 252 17.46 4.01 9.63
N ALA A 253 16.56 3.90 10.61
CA ALA A 253 16.66 2.92 11.69
C ALA A 253 16.67 1.49 11.14
N PRO A 254 17.62 0.62 11.53
CA PRO A 254 17.73 -0.73 10.98
C PRO A 254 16.52 -1.60 11.34
N ILE A 255 16.08 -2.46 10.41
CA ILE A 255 14.99 -3.42 10.66
C ILE A 255 15.56 -4.83 10.78
N VAL A 256 15.67 -5.31 12.02
CA VAL A 256 16.07 -6.69 12.33
C VAL A 256 14.86 -7.46 12.85
N ILE A 257 14.51 -8.56 12.16
CA ILE A 257 13.45 -9.48 12.59
C ILE A 257 14.10 -10.56 13.46
N ASN A 258 13.73 -10.60 14.73
CA ASN A 258 14.25 -11.56 15.70
C ASN A 258 13.30 -12.75 15.86
N SER A 259 13.84 -13.90 16.24
CA SER A 259 13.03 -15.09 16.55
C SER A 259 12.10 -14.87 17.74
N THR A 260 12.50 -14.00 18.68
CA THR A 260 11.76 -13.62 19.89
C THR A 260 10.62 -12.63 19.63
N ASP A 261 10.53 -12.04 18.44
CA ASP A 261 9.44 -11.12 18.11
C ASP A 261 8.10 -11.87 18.08
N THR A 262 7.05 -11.26 18.64
CA THR A 262 5.67 -11.77 18.50
C THR A 262 5.26 -11.75 17.04
N GLU A 263 4.29 -12.58 16.65
CA GLU A 263 3.84 -12.65 15.25
C GLU A 263 3.35 -11.30 14.71
N ASP A 264 2.72 -10.47 15.54
CA ASP A 264 2.26 -9.14 15.12
C ASP A 264 3.42 -8.15 14.96
N VAL A 265 4.44 -8.21 15.82
CA VAL A 265 5.68 -7.43 15.65
C VAL A 265 6.42 -7.87 14.38
N LYS A 266 6.51 -9.18 14.11
CA LYS A 266 7.10 -9.68 12.86
C LYS A 266 6.36 -9.17 11.64
N LYS A 267 5.01 -9.22 11.64
CA LYS A 267 4.19 -8.67 10.55
C LYS A 267 4.44 -7.18 10.35
N LEU A 268 4.54 -6.41 11.43
CA LEU A 268 4.83 -4.98 11.38
C LEU A 268 6.21 -4.73 10.74
N LYS A 269 7.26 -5.40 11.22
CA LYS A 269 8.62 -5.28 10.67
C LYS A 269 8.70 -5.70 9.20
N VAL A 270 8.06 -6.81 8.81
CA VAL A 270 7.99 -7.25 7.41
C VAL A 270 7.31 -6.19 6.54
N ARG A 271 6.29 -5.52 7.07
CA ARG A 271 5.60 -4.47 6.37
C ARG A 271 6.43 -3.20 6.22
N GLU A 272 7.21 -2.81 7.22
CA GLU A 272 8.18 -1.73 7.09
C GLU A 272 9.27 -2.06 6.07
N GLN A 273 9.75 -3.31 6.03
CA GLN A 273 10.65 -3.79 4.99
C GLN A 273 10.04 -3.66 3.58
N ASP A 274 8.77 -4.04 3.43
CA ASP A 274 8.04 -3.87 2.17
C ASP A 274 7.90 -2.39 1.78
N GLU A 275 7.69 -1.50 2.75
CA GLU A 275 7.56 -0.05 2.53
C GLU A 275 8.86 0.51 1.98
N ARG A 276 9.99 0.20 2.64
CA ARG A 276 11.31 0.62 2.20
C ARG A 276 11.68 0.04 0.83
N LEU A 277 11.31 -1.21 0.54
CA LEU A 277 11.53 -1.78 -0.79
C LEU A 277 10.69 -1.09 -1.88
N ALA A 278 9.42 -0.82 -1.61
CA ALA A 278 8.56 -0.11 -2.56
C ALA A 278 9.10 1.31 -2.83
N LEU A 279 9.51 2.03 -1.78
CA LEU A 279 10.11 3.36 -1.90
C LEU A 279 11.45 3.34 -2.63
N LEU A 280 12.31 2.34 -2.41
CA LEU A 280 13.56 2.24 -3.17
C LEU A 280 13.31 1.96 -4.65
N ILE A 281 12.35 1.09 -4.98
CA ILE A 281 11.90 0.88 -6.37
C ILE A 281 11.36 2.18 -6.95
N GLU A 282 10.57 2.91 -6.17
CA GLU A 282 9.99 4.19 -6.56
C GLU A 282 11.02 5.31 -6.66
N ALA A 283 12.11 5.29 -5.91
CA ALA A 283 13.17 6.30 -5.93
C ALA A 283 14.14 6.08 -7.11
N THR A 284 14.44 4.81 -7.39
CA THR A 284 15.38 4.43 -8.45
C THR A 284 14.71 4.26 -9.81
N GLY A 285 13.41 3.96 -9.85
CA GLY A 285 12.69 3.60 -11.08
C GLY A 285 13.06 2.23 -11.64
N ARG A 286 13.94 1.50 -10.96
CA ARG A 286 14.56 0.28 -11.45
C ARG A 286 13.57 -0.89 -11.52
N SER A 287 13.86 -1.86 -12.39
CA SER A 287 13.01 -3.02 -12.68
C SER A 287 13.33 -4.28 -11.87
N ASP A 288 14.53 -4.43 -11.31
CA ASP A 288 15.01 -5.67 -10.66
C ASP A 288 14.73 -5.71 -9.15
N VAL A 289 13.48 -5.98 -8.79
CA VAL A 289 12.99 -6.01 -7.40
C VAL A 289 13.88 -6.85 -6.47
N HIS A 290 14.40 -7.97 -6.97
CA HIS A 290 15.27 -8.86 -6.19
C HIS A 290 16.61 -8.22 -5.80
N SER A 291 17.28 -7.51 -6.73
CA SER A 291 18.55 -6.85 -6.45
C SER A 291 18.37 -5.74 -5.42
N LEU A 292 17.34 -4.91 -5.58
CA LEU A 292 17.01 -3.83 -4.63
C LEU A 292 16.70 -4.37 -3.23
N ARG A 293 15.98 -5.49 -3.14
CA ARG A 293 15.74 -6.16 -1.86
C ARG A 293 17.02 -6.67 -1.22
N HIS A 294 17.94 -7.22 -2.01
CA HIS A 294 19.22 -7.68 -1.49
C HIS A 294 20.05 -6.51 -0.93
N ILE A 295 20.08 -5.38 -1.65
CA ILE A 295 20.78 -4.16 -1.23
C ILE A 295 20.22 -3.63 0.08
N LEU A 296 18.89 -3.54 0.21
CA LEU A 296 18.27 -3.15 1.48
C LEU A 296 18.63 -4.12 2.60
N LYS A 297 18.63 -5.43 2.35
CA LYS A 297 19.07 -6.38 3.39
C LYS A 297 20.52 -6.16 3.82
N THR A 298 21.42 -5.83 2.89
CA THR A 298 22.83 -5.55 3.21
C THR A 298 23.01 -4.23 3.96
N SER A 299 22.14 -3.23 3.73
CA SER A 299 22.13 -1.97 4.49
C SER A 299 21.27 -2.04 5.76
N ALA A 300 21.00 -3.24 6.30
CA ALA A 300 20.11 -3.45 7.45
C ALA A 300 18.73 -2.78 7.31
N TRP A 301 18.26 -2.67 6.07
CA TRP A 301 17.06 -1.97 5.61
C TRP A 301 17.10 -0.45 5.69
N ASP A 302 18.24 0.19 5.95
CA ASP A 302 18.38 1.64 5.82
C ASP A 302 18.08 2.08 4.38
N LEU A 303 16.94 2.77 4.20
CA LEU A 303 16.49 3.25 2.90
C LEU A 303 17.30 4.46 2.45
N VAL A 304 17.64 5.35 3.39
CA VAL A 304 18.28 6.63 3.09
C VAL A 304 19.71 6.37 2.62
N ASP A 305 20.44 5.50 3.31
CA ASP A 305 21.77 5.04 2.89
C ASP A 305 21.71 4.33 1.53
N ALA A 306 20.70 3.48 1.29
CA ALA A 306 20.54 2.81 0.00
C ALA A 306 20.27 3.80 -1.16
N ILE A 307 19.51 4.87 -0.93
CA ILE A 307 19.28 5.94 -1.92
C ILE A 307 20.56 6.75 -2.15
N SER A 308 21.29 7.08 -1.08
CA SER A 308 22.58 7.75 -1.17
C SER A 308 23.59 6.96 -1.99
N ALA A 309 23.77 5.67 -1.65
CA ALA A 309 24.65 4.75 -2.36
C ALA A 309 24.25 4.61 -3.84
N TRP A 310 22.94 4.51 -4.12
CA TRP A 310 22.44 4.53 -5.48
C TRP A 310 22.83 5.81 -6.21
N PHE A 311 22.59 6.98 -5.63
CA PHE A 311 22.86 8.24 -6.30
C PHE A 311 24.36 8.45 -6.56
N HIS A 312 25.23 8.11 -5.61
CA HIS A 312 26.67 8.37 -5.72
C HIS A 312 27.46 7.30 -6.46
N ALA A 313 27.16 6.01 -6.24
CA ALA A 313 27.91 4.90 -6.82
C ALA A 313 27.09 4.12 -7.85
N GLY A 314 25.78 4.09 -7.67
CA GLY A 314 24.89 3.19 -8.39
C GLY A 314 24.76 1.86 -7.69
N LEU A 315 23.71 1.11 -8.06
CA LEU A 315 23.40 -0.17 -7.44
C LEU A 315 23.71 -1.32 -8.38
N LYS A 316 24.69 -2.15 -8.08
CA LYS A 316 25.02 -3.28 -8.97
C LYS A 316 23.86 -4.30 -9.00
N PRO A 317 23.36 -4.73 -10.18
CA PRO A 317 22.39 -5.82 -10.26
C PRO A 317 22.97 -7.10 -9.70
N LEU A 318 22.16 -7.89 -9.01
CA LEU A 318 22.58 -9.21 -8.55
C LEU A 318 22.63 -10.18 -9.75
N ASP A 319 23.75 -10.90 -9.90
CA ASP A 319 23.87 -11.96 -10.90
C ASP A 319 22.98 -13.16 -10.50
N THR A 320 21.74 -13.13 -10.96
CA THR A 320 20.69 -14.11 -10.57
C THR A 320 20.89 -15.53 -11.13
N THR A 321 21.92 -15.74 -11.95
CA THR A 321 22.29 -17.08 -12.44
C THR A 321 22.75 -18.04 -11.34
N GLN A 322 23.02 -17.54 -10.12
CA GLN A 322 23.59 -18.34 -9.02
C GLN A 322 22.61 -18.70 -7.89
N THR A 323 21.43 -18.08 -7.81
CA THR A 323 20.44 -18.37 -6.76
C THR A 323 19.59 -19.59 -7.11
N THR A 324 20.09 -20.77 -6.76
CA THR A 324 19.31 -22.02 -6.78
C THR A 324 18.68 -22.23 -5.40
N THR A 325 17.35 -22.40 -5.36
CA THR A 325 16.68 -22.87 -4.14
C THR A 325 16.29 -24.33 -4.34
N THR A 326 16.73 -25.18 -3.42
CA THR A 326 16.35 -26.58 -3.34
C THR A 326 14.95 -26.68 -2.75
N GLN A 327 13.93 -26.81 -3.60
CA GLN A 327 12.61 -27.21 -3.13
C GLN A 327 12.60 -28.74 -2.95
N THR A 328 12.54 -29.19 -1.70
CA THR A 328 12.17 -30.55 -1.34
C THR A 328 10.67 -30.71 -1.50
N LYS A 329 10.21 -31.00 -2.72
CA LYS A 329 8.88 -31.63 -2.86
C LYS A 329 8.94 -33.01 -2.20
N GLY A 330 7.91 -33.34 -1.42
CA GLY A 330 7.89 -34.49 -0.51
C GLY A 330 8.44 -35.80 -1.07
N LYS A 331 9.15 -36.53 -0.20
CA LYS A 331 9.72 -37.88 -0.37
C LYS A 331 10.29 -38.18 -1.78
N GLY A 332 11.43 -37.56 -2.08
CA GLY A 332 12.38 -38.08 -3.07
C GLY A 332 12.74 -37.10 -4.18
N LYS A 333 13.97 -36.58 -4.11
CA LYS A 333 14.67 -35.69 -5.07
C LYS A 333 14.33 -34.20 -4.94
N ALA A 334 15.19 -33.49 -4.21
CA ALA A 334 15.27 -32.04 -4.25
C ALA A 334 15.68 -31.62 -5.67
N LYS A 335 14.82 -30.88 -6.38
CA LYS A 335 15.18 -30.25 -7.65
C LYS A 335 15.61 -28.84 -7.34
N ALA A 336 16.85 -28.50 -7.69
CA ALA A 336 17.30 -27.11 -7.71
C ALA A 336 16.47 -26.37 -8.77
N ILE A 337 15.64 -25.44 -8.34
CA ILE A 337 14.90 -24.55 -9.24
C ILE A 337 15.67 -23.24 -9.22
N ALA A 338 16.18 -22.83 -10.38
CA ALA A 338 16.73 -21.49 -10.55
C ALA A 338 15.58 -20.50 -10.30
N ILE A 339 15.73 -19.62 -9.31
CA ILE A 339 14.76 -18.57 -9.08
C ILE A 339 15.05 -17.48 -10.10
N ALA A 340 14.19 -17.37 -11.12
CA ALA A 340 14.28 -16.26 -12.05
C ALA A 340 14.17 -14.92 -11.30
N PRO A 341 14.94 -13.89 -11.71
CA PRO A 341 14.83 -12.55 -11.12
C PRO A 341 13.38 -12.07 -11.20
N VAL A 342 12.88 -11.53 -10.09
CA VAL A 342 11.57 -10.88 -10.08
C VAL A 342 11.72 -9.49 -10.70
N LEU A 343 11.27 -9.37 -11.96
CA LEU A 343 11.28 -8.11 -12.71
C LEU A 343 9.93 -7.40 -12.66
N ARG A 344 9.97 -6.07 -12.69
CA ARG A 344 8.78 -5.24 -12.86
C ARG A 344 8.16 -5.46 -14.23
N ARG A 345 6.89 -5.09 -14.35
CA ARG A 345 6.11 -5.26 -15.58
C ARG A 345 5.52 -3.94 -16.02
N ASN A 346 5.59 -3.66 -17.32
CA ASN A 346 5.06 -2.43 -17.89
C ASN A 346 3.52 -2.47 -18.03
N VAL A 347 2.94 -1.46 -18.67
CA VAL A 347 1.50 -1.38 -18.97
C VAL A 347 0.99 -2.50 -19.87
N ASN A 348 1.87 -3.13 -20.65
CA ASN A 348 1.57 -4.27 -21.52
C ASN A 348 1.70 -5.61 -20.80
N ALA A 349 2.05 -5.61 -19.51
CA ALA A 349 2.40 -6.79 -18.71
C ALA A 349 3.67 -7.52 -19.17
N ASP A 350 4.45 -6.90 -20.06
CA ASP A 350 5.77 -7.38 -20.44
C ASP A 350 6.76 -7.05 -19.33
N GLU A 351 7.72 -7.93 -19.12
CA GLU A 351 8.77 -7.73 -18.13
C GLU A 351 9.72 -6.63 -18.60
N VAL A 352 9.97 -5.65 -17.73
CA VAL A 352 10.92 -4.58 -17.99
C VAL A 352 12.31 -5.16 -17.76
N PRO A 353 13.22 -5.11 -18.75
CA PRO A 353 14.55 -5.68 -18.61
C PRO A 353 15.27 -5.05 -17.42
N ALA A 354 16.07 -5.85 -16.71
CA ALA A 354 17.00 -5.34 -15.71
C ALA A 354 17.97 -4.33 -16.37
N PRO A 355 18.48 -3.33 -15.63
CA PRO A 355 19.51 -2.45 -16.16
C PRO A 355 20.73 -3.28 -16.60
N SER A 356 21.35 -2.87 -17.70
CA SER A 356 22.55 -3.54 -18.20
C SER A 356 23.68 -3.48 -17.16
N GLN A 357 24.67 -4.38 -17.27
CA GLN A 357 25.83 -4.43 -16.35
C GLN A 357 26.67 -3.15 -16.34
N THR A 358 26.45 -2.20 -17.25
CA THR A 358 27.13 -0.90 -17.27
C THR A 358 26.20 0.27 -16.93
N ALA A 359 24.88 0.14 -17.20
CA ALA A 359 23.91 1.22 -17.00
C ALA A 359 23.59 1.53 -15.53
N TRP A 360 23.95 0.65 -14.60
CA TRP A 360 23.71 0.86 -13.18
C TRP A 360 24.69 1.85 -12.52
N LYS A 361 25.84 2.12 -13.16
CA LYS A 361 26.88 2.98 -12.57
C LYS A 361 26.41 4.43 -12.56
N ALA A 362 26.61 5.09 -11.42
CA ALA A 362 26.35 6.51 -11.28
C ALA A 362 27.25 7.35 -12.22
N PRO A 363 26.75 8.48 -12.74
CA PRO A 363 27.62 9.54 -13.24
C PRO A 363 28.58 9.99 -12.12
N LYS A 364 29.74 10.54 -12.49
CA LYS A 364 30.66 11.12 -11.50
C LYS A 364 29.91 12.22 -10.74
N PRO A 365 29.99 12.25 -9.39
CA PRO A 365 29.36 13.31 -8.63
C PRO A 365 29.93 14.66 -9.06
N GLU A 366 29.06 15.66 -9.19
CA GLU A 366 29.52 17.02 -9.43
C GLU A 366 30.22 17.54 -8.17
N ARG A 367 31.26 18.36 -8.35
CA ARG A 367 31.96 18.94 -7.19
C ARG A 367 31.02 19.90 -6.46
N GLY A 368 30.94 19.77 -5.14
CA GLY A 368 30.19 20.69 -4.29
C GLY A 368 28.84 20.17 -3.78
N TRP A 369 28.51 18.90 -3.99
CA TRP A 369 27.40 18.29 -3.27
C TRP A 369 27.73 18.16 -1.78
N GLY A 370 26.81 18.59 -0.93
CA GLY A 370 26.89 18.38 0.52
C GLY A 370 26.93 16.89 0.85
N LYS A 371 27.51 16.54 2.00
CA LYS A 371 27.36 15.18 2.55
C LYS A 371 25.94 15.03 3.05
N ASP A 372 25.37 13.84 2.85
CA ASP A 372 24.08 13.51 3.46
C ASP A 372 24.18 13.68 4.97
N SER A 373 23.21 14.39 5.53
CA SER A 373 23.07 14.55 6.98
C SER A 373 22.69 13.22 7.62
N GLN A 374 23.10 13.04 8.87
CA GLN A 374 22.73 11.85 9.66
C GLN A 374 21.24 11.85 10.03
N THR A 375 20.65 13.04 10.13
CA THR A 375 19.22 13.29 10.38
C THR A 375 18.73 14.39 9.44
N PHE A 376 17.46 14.38 9.08
CA PHE A 376 16.81 15.51 8.40
C PHE A 376 16.24 16.56 9.37
N GLU A 377 16.47 16.41 10.68
CA GLU A 377 16.06 17.37 11.70
C GLU A 377 16.62 18.76 11.39
N PRO A 378 15.76 19.78 11.25
CA PRO A 378 16.19 21.15 11.02
C PRO A 378 16.94 21.74 12.21
N ASP A 379 17.51 22.94 12.05
CA ASP A 379 18.14 23.64 13.17
C ASP A 379 17.09 23.87 14.28
N PRO A 380 17.43 23.66 15.57
CA PRO A 380 16.50 23.89 16.68
C PRO A 380 15.94 25.32 16.75
N ASN A 381 16.58 26.29 16.10
CA ASN A 381 16.08 27.66 15.99
C ASN A 381 14.99 27.83 14.92
N ASP A 382 14.85 26.88 14.00
CA ASP A 382 13.81 26.88 12.98
C ASP A 382 12.51 26.33 13.57
N SER A 383 11.50 27.20 13.66
CA SER A 383 10.18 26.78 14.14
C SER A 383 9.56 25.79 13.15
N GLU A 384 9.05 24.67 13.67
CA GLU A 384 8.23 23.73 12.92
C GLU A 384 7.06 24.50 12.30
N PRO A 385 6.94 24.52 10.96
CA PRO A 385 5.85 25.25 10.33
C PRO A 385 4.52 24.55 10.65
N ASP A 386 3.47 25.35 10.83
CA ASP A 386 2.11 24.87 11.04
C ASP A 386 1.59 24.22 9.76
N TYR A 387 1.92 22.94 9.57
CA TYR A 387 1.30 22.11 8.56
C TYR A 387 -0.12 21.85 9.04
N GLY A 388 -1.10 22.58 8.50
CA GLY A 388 -2.51 22.33 8.79
C GLY A 388 -2.79 20.83 8.78
N SER A 389 -3.56 20.35 9.79
CA SER A 389 -3.69 18.94 10.20
C SER A 389 -3.97 17.91 9.09
N ASP A 390 -4.28 18.37 7.88
CA ASP A 390 -4.46 17.56 6.68
C ASP A 390 -3.19 16.78 6.27
N ASP A 391 -1.99 17.29 6.55
CA ASP A 391 -0.71 16.62 6.24
C ASP A 391 -0.26 15.60 7.33
N GLU A 392 -0.70 15.78 8.58
CA GLU A 392 -0.33 14.91 9.73
C GLU A 392 -0.99 13.51 9.69
N HIS A 393 -2.01 13.30 8.86
CA HIS A 393 -2.72 12.01 8.79
C HIS A 393 -1.86 10.85 8.26
N LEU A 394 -0.65 11.12 7.75
CA LEU A 394 0.30 10.09 7.33
C LEU A 394 1.16 9.51 8.46
N ILE A 395 1.15 10.13 9.66
CA ILE A 395 1.85 9.67 10.89
C ILE A 395 0.86 9.40 12.04
N SER A 396 -0.46 9.58 11.81
CA SER A 396 -1.46 9.03 12.74
C SER A 396 -1.23 7.53 12.92
N ASN A 397 -1.30 7.06 14.18
CA ASN A 397 -1.11 5.67 14.64
C ASN A 397 -1.36 4.69 13.50
N PRO A 398 -0.38 3.84 13.10
CA PRO A 398 -0.52 2.99 11.93
C PRO A 398 -1.86 2.27 12.06
N PRO A 399 -2.84 2.50 11.16
CA PRO A 399 -4.10 1.79 11.23
C PRO A 399 -3.80 0.31 11.42
N VAL A 400 -4.63 -0.40 12.19
CA VAL A 400 -4.50 -1.85 12.47
C VAL A 400 -4.19 -2.64 11.20
N HIS A 401 -4.63 -2.14 10.04
CA HIS A 401 -4.20 -2.55 8.71
C HIS A 401 -3.72 -1.37 7.86
N ALA A 402 -2.54 -0.86 8.15
CA ALA A 402 -2.01 0.21 7.33
C ALA A 402 -1.64 -0.31 5.92
N PRO A 403 -1.71 0.55 4.89
CA PRO A 403 -1.71 0.12 3.50
C PRO A 403 -0.47 -0.70 3.13
N VAL A 404 -0.65 -1.75 2.33
CA VAL A 404 0.39 -2.33 1.49
C VAL A 404 1.05 -1.23 0.65
N PRO A 405 2.39 -1.13 0.68
CA PRO A 405 3.15 -0.15 -0.08
C PRO A 405 2.92 -0.30 -1.59
N VAL A 406 2.31 0.72 -2.20
CA VAL A 406 2.08 0.83 -3.64
C VAL A 406 3.27 1.55 -4.26
N ILE A 407 3.82 1.01 -5.33
CA ILE A 407 4.92 1.63 -6.09
C ILE A 407 4.30 2.65 -7.06
N ASN A 408 4.82 3.88 -7.07
CA ASN A 408 4.32 4.99 -7.87
C ASN A 408 2.84 5.27 -7.56
N GLU A 409 2.54 5.56 -6.29
CA GLU A 409 1.16 5.79 -5.84
C GLU A 409 0.59 7.11 -6.36
N ASP A 410 0.16 7.13 -7.62
CA ASP A 410 -0.57 8.25 -8.19
C ASP A 410 -2.04 8.21 -7.71
N ARG A 411 -2.34 9.03 -6.70
CA ARG A 411 -3.71 9.21 -6.15
C ARG A 411 -4.55 10.21 -6.94
N SER A 412 -3.99 10.88 -7.94
CA SER A 412 -4.73 11.87 -8.71
C SER A 412 -5.90 11.22 -9.43
N ARG A 413 -7.04 11.91 -9.44
CA ARG A 413 -8.25 11.43 -10.10
C ARG A 413 -8.01 11.35 -11.60
N LEU A 414 -8.41 10.24 -12.22
CA LEU A 414 -8.45 10.14 -13.69
C LEU A 414 -9.36 11.22 -14.25
N ARG A 415 -8.87 11.97 -15.23
CA ARG A 415 -9.63 13.02 -15.92
C ARG A 415 -10.07 12.52 -17.30
N VAL A 416 -11.29 12.92 -17.69
CA VAL A 416 -11.81 12.62 -19.02
C VAL A 416 -10.98 13.38 -20.06
N GLY A 417 -10.59 12.70 -21.13
CA GLY A 417 -9.76 13.23 -22.22
C GLY A 417 -8.25 13.17 -21.98
N GLN A 418 -7.79 12.84 -20.78
CA GLN A 418 -6.36 12.72 -20.48
C GLN A 418 -5.89 11.27 -20.57
N LYS A 419 -4.99 10.97 -21.52
CA LYS A 419 -4.46 9.62 -21.77
C LYS A 419 -3.41 9.20 -20.73
N GLU A 420 -3.85 8.73 -19.56
CA GLU A 420 -2.99 8.34 -18.43
C GLU A 420 -2.73 6.82 -18.37
N ARG A 421 -2.02 6.27 -19.38
CA ARG A 421 -1.83 4.80 -19.52
C ARG A 421 -1.20 4.12 -18.29
N HIS A 422 -0.39 4.83 -17.49
CA HIS A 422 0.22 4.28 -16.27
C HIS A 422 -0.82 3.89 -15.22
N LYS A 423 -1.97 4.57 -15.18
CA LYS A 423 -3.05 4.28 -14.21
C LYS A 423 -3.78 2.96 -14.48
N LEU A 424 -3.52 2.32 -15.62
CA LEU A 424 -3.99 0.97 -15.95
C LEU A 424 -3.30 -0.10 -15.12
N VAL A 425 -2.18 0.22 -14.48
CA VAL A 425 -1.39 -0.71 -13.68
C VAL A 425 -1.33 -0.21 -12.24
N LEU A 426 -1.34 -1.18 -11.33
CA LEU A 426 -0.98 -1.01 -9.93
C LEU A 426 0.13 -2.01 -9.61
N GLN A 427 1.21 -1.49 -9.03
CA GLN A 427 2.34 -2.26 -8.57
C GLN A 427 2.48 -2.07 -7.07
N GLY A 428 2.93 -3.08 -6.35
CA GLY A 428 3.17 -2.97 -4.91
C GLY A 428 4.04 -4.10 -4.38
N ILE A 429 4.43 -4.00 -3.12
CA ILE A 429 5.22 -5.04 -2.44
C ILE A 429 4.41 -5.54 -1.24
N SER A 430 4.24 -6.87 -1.12
CA SER A 430 3.59 -7.47 0.04
C SER A 430 4.27 -8.77 0.43
N ASN A 431 4.63 -8.90 1.71
CA ASN A 431 5.38 -9.99 2.29
C ASN A 431 6.66 -10.30 1.48
N GLY A 432 7.38 -9.25 1.08
CA GLY A 432 8.59 -9.31 0.26
C GLY A 432 8.38 -9.77 -1.18
N ARG A 433 7.13 -9.81 -1.67
CA ARG A 433 6.78 -10.22 -3.04
C ARG A 433 6.27 -9.05 -3.85
N TYR A 434 6.73 -8.97 -5.10
CA TYR A 434 6.22 -8.02 -6.08
C TYR A 434 4.81 -8.42 -6.53
N LEU A 435 3.90 -7.45 -6.45
CA LEU A 435 2.53 -7.56 -6.91
C LEU A 435 2.34 -6.69 -8.15
N TYR A 436 1.69 -7.24 -9.15
CA TYR A 436 1.31 -6.54 -10.37
C TYR A 436 -0.16 -6.81 -10.66
N ARG A 437 -0.94 -5.73 -10.79
CA ARG A 437 -2.34 -5.78 -11.20
C ARG A 437 -2.55 -4.84 -12.36
N ARG A 438 -3.23 -5.33 -13.39
CA ARG A 438 -3.57 -4.55 -14.57
C ARG A 438 -5.08 -4.53 -14.79
N TYR A 439 -5.59 -3.37 -15.16
CA TYR A 439 -6.95 -3.23 -15.60
C TYR A 439 -7.12 -3.83 -16.99
N LEU A 440 -7.98 -4.84 -17.10
CA LEU A 440 -8.34 -5.42 -18.39
C LEU A 440 -9.72 -4.93 -18.86
N GLY A 441 -10.64 -4.66 -17.92
CA GLY A 441 -12.00 -4.22 -18.22
C GLY A 441 -12.75 -5.10 -19.24
N PRO A 442 -13.94 -4.67 -19.70
CA PRO A 442 -14.62 -5.25 -20.84
C PRO A 442 -14.09 -4.73 -22.21
N PHE A 443 -12.93 -4.08 -22.24
CA PHE A 443 -12.48 -3.28 -23.38
C PHE A 443 -11.42 -3.96 -24.24
N LYS A 444 -11.46 -3.69 -25.55
CA LYS A 444 -10.30 -3.83 -26.41
C LYS A 444 -9.35 -2.66 -26.13
N TRP A 445 -8.06 -2.96 -26.00
CA TRP A 445 -7.06 -1.93 -25.76
C TRP A 445 -6.21 -1.78 -27.03
N PRO A 446 -6.39 -0.70 -27.81
CA PRO A 446 -5.58 -0.46 -29.00
C PRO A 446 -4.09 -0.40 -28.61
N GLY A 447 -3.25 -1.10 -29.37
CA GLY A 447 -1.79 -1.15 -29.16
C GLY A 447 -1.29 -2.03 -28.00
N LEU A 448 -2.14 -2.68 -27.19
CA LEU A 448 -1.65 -3.62 -26.17
C LEU A 448 -1.72 -5.06 -26.69
N ASN A 449 -0.58 -5.76 -26.68
CA ASN A 449 -0.45 -7.13 -27.16
C ASN A 449 -1.54 -8.07 -26.60
N LYS A 450 -2.20 -8.80 -27.49
CA LYS A 450 -3.26 -9.80 -27.21
C LYS A 450 -2.76 -11.03 -26.41
N SER A 451 -1.49 -11.06 -26.00
CA SER A 451 -0.81 -12.28 -25.51
C SER A 451 -1.10 -12.65 -24.06
N VAL A 452 -1.93 -11.89 -23.33
CA VAL A 452 -2.38 -12.29 -21.98
C VAL A 452 -3.36 -13.47 -22.09
N LYS A 453 -2.81 -14.67 -22.31
CA LYS A 453 -3.48 -15.97 -22.53
C LYS A 453 -4.31 -16.48 -21.33
N GLY A 454 -4.64 -15.63 -20.35
CA GLY A 454 -5.00 -16.05 -19.00
C GLY A 454 -6.50 -16.18 -18.67
N ARG A 455 -7.43 -15.66 -19.46
CA ARG A 455 -8.86 -15.81 -19.16
C ARG A 455 -9.62 -16.27 -20.39
N LYS A 456 -10.21 -17.47 -20.27
CA LYS A 456 -11.24 -17.99 -21.18
C LYS A 456 -12.20 -16.84 -21.48
N SER A 457 -12.25 -16.44 -22.74
CA SER A 457 -13.05 -15.37 -23.34
C SER A 457 -14.36 -15.11 -22.58
N THR A 458 -14.33 -14.25 -21.57
CA THR A 458 -15.51 -13.54 -21.11
C THR A 458 -16.04 -12.76 -22.31
N LYS A 459 -17.35 -12.86 -22.57
CA LYS A 459 -18.14 -12.20 -23.64
C LYS A 459 -17.37 -11.14 -24.42
N LYS A 460 -17.31 -11.29 -25.76
CA LYS A 460 -16.62 -10.41 -26.72
C LYS A 460 -16.43 -9.00 -26.15
N ARG A 461 -15.17 -8.62 -25.88
CA ARG A 461 -14.80 -7.24 -25.55
C ARG A 461 -15.19 -6.41 -26.76
N ASN A 462 -16.36 -5.80 -26.77
CA ASN A 462 -16.97 -5.27 -27.99
C ASN A 462 -16.44 -3.88 -28.36
N GLU A 463 -16.01 -3.09 -27.37
CA GLU A 463 -15.67 -1.68 -27.53
C GLU A 463 -14.21 -1.40 -27.16
N GLU A 464 -13.59 -0.46 -27.87
CA GLU A 464 -12.25 0.03 -27.55
C GLU A 464 -12.29 1.00 -26.35
N PHE A 465 -11.24 0.99 -25.52
CA PHE A 465 -11.17 1.92 -24.41
C PHE A 465 -10.93 3.34 -24.90
N ASP A 466 -11.98 4.15 -24.89
CA ASP A 466 -11.89 5.59 -25.11
C ASP A 466 -11.60 6.39 -23.80
N TRP A 467 -10.58 7.24 -23.84
CA TRP A 467 -10.21 8.16 -22.75
C TRP A 467 -11.15 9.38 -22.64
N PHE A 468 -11.88 9.73 -23.71
CA PHE A 468 -12.88 10.80 -23.73
C PHE A 468 -14.26 10.32 -23.25
N ASN A 469 -14.48 9.00 -23.18
CA ASN A 469 -15.72 8.44 -22.65
C ASN A 469 -15.72 8.43 -21.11
N LYS A 470 -16.56 9.29 -20.51
CA LYS A 470 -16.73 9.40 -19.05
C LYS A 470 -17.07 8.06 -18.37
N LYS A 471 -17.81 7.16 -19.04
CA LYS A 471 -18.16 5.84 -18.49
C LYS A 471 -16.93 4.93 -18.39
N HIS A 472 -16.05 4.98 -19.39
CA HIS A 472 -14.81 4.19 -19.43
C HIS A 472 -13.85 4.61 -18.32
N ILE A 473 -13.62 5.92 -18.20
CA ILE A 473 -12.84 6.52 -17.13
C ILE A 473 -13.44 6.21 -15.75
N GLY A 474 -14.77 6.26 -15.61
CA GLY A 474 -15.46 5.90 -14.37
C GLY A 474 -15.25 4.43 -13.98
N MET A 475 -15.23 3.52 -14.95
CA MET A 475 -14.92 2.09 -14.69
C MET A 475 -13.47 1.88 -14.26
N LEU A 476 -12.50 2.50 -14.95
CA LEU A 476 -11.10 2.43 -14.57
C LEU A 476 -10.87 3.02 -13.16
N SER A 477 -11.49 4.17 -12.85
CA SER A 477 -11.42 4.80 -11.52
C SER A 477 -11.99 3.90 -10.42
N ARG A 478 -13.13 3.24 -10.66
CA ARG A 478 -13.71 2.27 -9.71
C ARG A 478 -12.78 1.09 -9.51
N TRP A 479 -12.24 0.51 -10.59
CA TRP A 479 -11.29 -0.59 -10.49
C TRP A 479 -10.04 -0.17 -9.72
N ARG A 480 -9.46 1.01 -9.99
CA ARG A 480 -8.24 1.49 -9.33
C ARG A 480 -8.47 1.64 -7.83
N ARG A 481 -9.57 2.27 -7.42
CA ARG A 481 -9.98 2.36 -6.01
C ARG A 481 -10.12 0.98 -5.36
N GLN A 482 -10.87 0.07 -5.98
CA GLN A 482 -11.04 -1.29 -5.46
C GLN A 482 -9.71 -2.06 -5.39
N ALA A 483 -8.85 -1.91 -6.39
CA ALA A 483 -7.59 -2.62 -6.45
C ALA A 483 -6.58 -2.06 -5.45
N ILE A 484 -6.54 -0.73 -5.24
CA ILE A 484 -5.80 -0.08 -4.14
C ILE A 484 -6.33 -0.58 -2.81
N ASN A 485 -7.64 -0.52 -2.54
CA ASN A 485 -8.22 -1.00 -1.27
C ASN A 485 -7.88 -2.47 -0.98
N ARG A 486 -7.96 -3.33 -2.00
CA ARG A 486 -7.58 -4.75 -1.88
C ARG A 486 -6.09 -4.98 -1.69
N LEU A 487 -5.26 -4.12 -2.27
CA LEU A 487 -3.82 -4.17 -2.05
C LEU A 487 -3.53 -3.68 -0.66
N SER A 488 -3.95 -2.46 -0.33
CA SER A 488 -3.71 -1.80 0.93
C SER A 488 -4.21 -2.62 2.11
N LYS A 489 -5.27 -3.42 1.92
CA LYS A 489 -6.04 -3.99 3.03
C LYS A 489 -6.43 -2.91 4.03
N GLN A 490 -6.49 -1.64 3.61
CA GLN A 490 -7.20 -0.63 4.38
C GLN A 490 -8.60 -1.20 4.49
N THR A 491 -8.89 -1.72 5.68
CA THR A 491 -10.19 -2.26 5.99
C THR A 491 -11.17 -1.17 5.59
N LYS A 492 -12.21 -1.60 4.85
CA LYS A 492 -13.38 -0.76 4.62
C LYS A 492 -13.73 -0.12 5.97
N VAL A 493 -14.08 1.16 5.91
CA VAL A 493 -14.67 1.98 6.98
C VAL A 493 -15.08 1.09 8.15
N ALA A 494 -14.50 1.32 9.34
CA ALA A 494 -14.81 0.54 10.55
C ALA A 494 -16.29 0.16 10.55
N ALA A 495 -16.57 -1.14 10.66
CA ALA A 495 -17.91 -1.69 10.47
C ALA A 495 -18.93 -0.78 11.17
N SER A 496 -19.97 -0.37 10.43
CA SER A 496 -20.89 0.63 10.95
C SER A 496 -21.47 0.10 12.26
N GLN A 497 -21.27 0.81 13.37
CA GLN A 497 -21.75 0.31 14.65
C GLN A 497 -23.25 0.00 14.55
N PRO A 498 -23.76 -1.14 15.06
CA PRO A 498 -25.16 -1.51 14.90
C PRO A 498 -26.06 -0.56 15.70
N TRP A 499 -27.22 -0.15 15.17
CA TRP A 499 -28.16 0.74 15.86
C TRP A 499 -28.81 0.03 17.05
N SER A 500 -28.71 0.63 18.23
CA SER A 500 -29.38 0.13 19.43
C SER A 500 -30.88 0.44 19.40
N ASP A 501 -31.66 -0.36 20.13
CA ASP A 501 -33.11 -0.13 20.28
C ASP A 501 -33.42 1.22 20.93
N GLU A 502 -32.55 1.68 21.85
CA GLU A 502 -32.68 2.99 22.49
C GLU A 502 -32.49 4.14 21.50
N GLU A 503 -31.52 4.04 20.60
CA GLU A 503 -31.34 5.03 19.53
C GLU A 503 -32.52 4.98 18.55
N ASN A 504 -32.98 3.79 18.16
CA ASN A 504 -34.12 3.63 17.25
C ASN A 504 -35.38 4.26 17.85
N LYS A 505 -35.64 4.04 19.15
CA LYS A 505 -36.73 4.68 19.89
C LYS A 505 -36.56 6.19 19.98
N PHE A 506 -35.34 6.68 20.21
CA PHE A 506 -35.06 8.11 20.25
C PHE A 506 -35.34 8.80 18.91
N VAL A 507 -34.93 8.19 17.79
CA VAL A 507 -35.22 8.70 16.44
C VAL A 507 -36.72 8.70 16.15
N TYR A 508 -37.43 7.66 16.60
CA TYR A 508 -38.90 7.59 16.53
C TYR A 508 -39.56 8.73 17.31
N ASP A 509 -39.14 8.97 18.55
CA ASP A 509 -39.68 10.03 19.41
C ASP A 509 -39.42 11.43 18.83
N LEU A 510 -38.25 11.66 18.23
CA LEU A 510 -37.95 12.91 17.51
C LEU A 510 -38.91 13.14 16.34
N THR A 511 -39.17 12.09 15.56
CA THR A 511 -40.08 12.17 14.41
C THR A 511 -41.52 12.41 14.87
N ARG A 512 -41.95 11.70 15.91
CA ARG A 512 -43.28 11.88 16.52
C ARG A 512 -43.48 13.31 17.01
N LYS A 513 -42.52 13.84 17.78
CA LYS A 513 -42.57 15.21 18.31
C LYS A 513 -42.70 16.26 17.20
N GLU A 514 -42.00 16.05 16.08
CA GLU A 514 -42.07 16.98 14.94
C GLU A 514 -43.42 16.92 14.23
N VAL A 515 -43.98 15.72 14.03
CA VAL A 515 -45.32 15.56 13.46
C VAL A 515 -46.36 16.21 14.38
N ASP A 516 -46.28 15.97 15.69
CA ASP A 516 -47.17 16.59 16.67
C ASP A 516 -47.04 18.13 16.67
N ARG A 517 -45.82 18.67 16.49
CA ARG A 517 -45.60 20.11 16.36
C ARG A 517 -46.29 20.67 15.12
N LEU A 518 -46.09 20.03 13.96
CA LEU A 518 -46.69 20.47 12.70
C LEU A 518 -48.22 20.34 12.71
N MET A 519 -48.77 19.30 13.33
CA MET A 519 -50.22 19.16 13.50
C MET A 519 -50.79 20.30 14.35
N LYS A 520 -50.11 20.70 15.43
CA LYS A 520 -50.51 21.85 16.26
C LYS A 520 -50.40 23.19 15.52
N GLU A 521 -49.32 23.39 14.77
CA GLU A 521 -49.05 24.63 14.04
C GLU A 521 -50.00 24.82 12.83
N THR A 522 -50.33 23.73 12.13
CA THR A 522 -51.12 23.79 10.89
C THR A 522 -52.59 23.44 11.07
N GLY A 523 -52.96 22.83 12.20
CA GLY A 523 -54.31 22.28 12.45
C GLY A 523 -54.66 21.06 11.59
N LYS A 524 -53.69 20.53 10.83
CA LYS A 524 -53.88 19.39 9.91
C LYS A 524 -53.88 18.06 10.65
N THR A 525 -54.52 17.06 10.04
CA THR A 525 -54.49 15.69 10.57
C THR A 525 -53.14 15.01 10.31
N GLN A 526 -52.79 13.96 11.06
CA GLN A 526 -51.53 13.23 10.87
C GLN A 526 -51.36 12.73 9.42
N LYS A 527 -52.45 12.28 8.78
CA LYS A 527 -52.45 11.80 7.39
C LYS A 527 -52.11 12.89 6.37
N GLU A 528 -52.34 14.16 6.71
CA GLU A 528 -52.04 15.31 5.85
C GLU A 528 -50.62 15.85 6.06
N VAL A 529 -50.01 15.58 7.22
CA VAL A 529 -48.63 15.97 7.56
C VAL A 529 -47.61 14.90 7.12
N VAL A 530 -48.06 13.65 6.98
CA VAL A 530 -47.27 12.49 6.58
C VAL A 530 -47.34 12.30 5.05
N PRO A 531 -46.22 12.07 4.32
CA PRO A 531 -44.86 11.85 4.80
C PRO A 531 -44.16 13.13 5.27
N LEU A 532 -43.55 13.07 6.46
CA LEU A 532 -42.81 14.19 7.04
C LEU A 532 -41.55 14.51 6.21
N VAL A 533 -41.52 15.70 5.61
CA VAL A 533 -40.36 16.28 4.95
C VAL A 533 -39.49 16.98 6.01
N VAL A 534 -38.32 16.40 6.30
CA VAL A 534 -37.37 16.94 7.27
C VAL A 534 -36.39 17.86 6.54
N SER A 535 -36.31 19.13 6.94
CA SER A 535 -35.34 20.09 6.38
C SER A 535 -33.90 19.73 6.78
N ASP A 536 -32.91 20.18 6.02
CA ASP A 536 -31.51 19.84 6.30
C ASP A 536 -31.02 20.37 7.66
N ASP A 537 -31.50 21.53 8.09
CA ASP A 537 -31.20 22.08 9.42
C ASP A 537 -31.80 21.22 10.53
N LEU A 538 -33.01 20.70 10.34
CA LEU A 538 -33.64 19.82 11.30
C LEU A 538 -32.94 18.46 11.37
N LYS A 539 -32.46 17.94 10.23
CA LYS A 539 -31.63 16.72 10.20
C LYS A 539 -30.35 16.89 11.01
N LYS A 540 -29.67 18.05 10.89
CA LYS A 540 -28.48 18.37 11.68
C LYS A 540 -28.82 18.45 13.17
N LYS A 541 -29.86 19.21 13.55
CA LYS A 541 -30.33 19.31 14.94
C LYS A 541 -30.65 17.95 15.56
N TRP A 542 -31.27 17.05 14.80
CA TRP A 542 -31.56 15.69 15.26
C TRP A 542 -30.30 14.85 15.44
N ALA A 543 -29.35 14.95 14.52
CA ALA A 543 -28.05 14.27 14.65
C ALA A 543 -27.29 14.78 15.88
N ASP A 544 -27.24 16.10 16.10
CA ASP A 544 -26.59 16.71 17.27
C ASP A 544 -27.25 16.27 18.57
N ALA A 545 -28.60 16.24 18.62
CA ALA A 545 -29.35 15.77 19.78
C ALA A 545 -29.11 14.28 20.06
N LEU A 546 -28.96 13.46 19.02
CA LEU A 546 -28.64 12.03 19.14
C LEU A 546 -27.20 11.84 19.65
N ASN A 547 -26.23 12.53 19.05
CA ASN A 547 -24.82 12.43 19.42
C ASN A 547 -24.59 12.93 20.85
N LYS A 548 -25.27 14.01 21.26
CA LYS A 548 -25.24 14.51 22.65
C LYS A 548 -25.68 13.45 23.66
N LYS A 549 -26.57 12.53 23.28
CA LYS A 549 -27.10 11.49 24.18
C LYS A 549 -26.27 10.21 24.14
N PHE A 550 -25.80 9.79 22.97
CA PHE A 550 -25.25 8.45 22.76
C PHE A 550 -23.74 8.42 22.49
N THR A 551 -23.12 9.49 22.00
CA THR A 551 -21.68 9.49 21.70
C THR A 551 -20.87 9.23 22.97
N GLY A 552 -19.86 8.36 22.87
CA GLY A 552 -19.02 7.94 24.00
C GLY A 552 -19.65 6.88 24.92
N THR A 553 -20.94 6.60 24.79
CA THR A 553 -21.59 5.50 25.55
C THR A 553 -21.22 4.14 24.95
N LYS A 554 -21.15 3.08 25.77
CA LYS A 554 -21.00 1.71 25.29
C LYS A 554 -22.36 1.02 25.26
N PRO A 555 -22.99 0.84 24.09
CA PRO A 555 -24.20 0.05 24.01
C PRO A 555 -23.92 -1.40 24.45
N GLY A 556 -24.92 -2.07 25.03
CA GLY A 556 -24.75 -3.44 25.56
C GLY A 556 -24.14 -4.37 24.52
N GLY A 557 -22.99 -4.97 24.84
CA GLY A 557 -22.25 -5.89 23.96
C GLY A 557 -21.19 -5.25 23.04
N ALA A 558 -21.16 -3.92 22.89
CA ALA A 558 -20.14 -3.28 22.05
C ALA A 558 -18.79 -3.16 22.76
N LYS A 559 -17.70 -3.52 22.05
CA LYS A 559 -16.32 -3.36 22.54
C LYS A 559 -15.92 -1.87 22.64
N ASP A 560 -16.31 -1.10 21.62
CA ASP A 560 -15.91 0.30 21.45
C ASP A 560 -17.02 1.29 21.84
N PRO A 561 -16.66 2.48 22.37
CA PRO A 561 -17.59 3.58 22.59
C PRO A 561 -18.29 4.01 21.29
N ARG A 562 -19.50 4.57 21.42
CA ARG A 562 -20.27 5.06 20.28
C ARG A 562 -19.59 6.25 19.62
N THR A 563 -19.47 6.21 18.29
CA THR A 563 -19.04 7.34 17.47
C THR A 563 -20.22 8.21 17.04
N ASP A 564 -19.96 9.47 16.72
CA ASP A 564 -20.97 10.38 16.19
C ASP A 564 -21.67 9.84 14.95
N ARG A 565 -23.01 9.96 14.92
CA ARG A 565 -23.84 9.67 13.76
C ARG A 565 -24.01 10.92 12.92
N THR A 566 -23.88 10.76 11.62
CA THR A 566 -24.15 11.83 10.67
C THR A 566 -25.64 11.95 10.38
N ALA A 567 -26.10 13.15 10.00
CA ALA A 567 -27.48 13.39 9.57
C ALA A 567 -27.95 12.42 8.45
N PRO A 568 -27.14 12.11 7.41
CA PRO A 568 -27.49 11.09 6.42
C PRO A 568 -27.67 9.69 7.00
N ALA A 569 -26.85 9.28 7.98
CA ALA A 569 -26.98 7.97 8.63
C ALA A 569 -28.30 7.86 9.40
N LEU A 570 -28.69 8.91 10.13
CA LEU A 570 -29.96 8.98 10.84
C LEU A 570 -31.16 8.89 9.89
N MET A 571 -31.14 9.65 8.78
CA MET A 571 -32.19 9.57 7.75
C MET A 571 -32.27 8.19 7.08
N THR A 572 -31.11 7.56 6.84
CA THR A 572 -31.06 6.19 6.30
C THR A 572 -31.71 5.20 7.27
N GLN A 573 -31.39 5.31 8.56
CA GLN A 573 -31.99 4.45 9.59
C GLN A 573 -33.50 4.65 9.72
N ARG A 574 -33.98 5.89 9.63
CA ARG A 574 -35.41 6.22 9.60
C ARG A 574 -36.16 5.50 8.46
N CYS A 575 -35.51 5.28 7.31
CA CYS A 575 -36.04 4.53 6.17
C CYS A 575 -35.91 3.00 6.29
N ARG A 576 -35.24 2.50 7.33
CA ARG A 576 -35.02 1.07 7.64
C ARG A 576 -35.83 0.57 8.84
N LEU A 577 -36.44 1.46 9.62
CA LEU A 577 -37.33 1.11 10.73
C LEU A 577 -38.76 0.88 10.26
N GLU A 578 -39.31 -0.30 10.54
CA GLU A 578 -40.66 -0.68 10.09
C GLU A 578 -41.74 0.21 10.72
N SER A 579 -41.61 0.56 12.01
CA SER A 579 -42.51 1.51 12.68
C SER A 579 -42.50 2.88 12.01
N MET A 580 -41.34 3.38 11.59
CA MET A 580 -41.23 4.67 10.90
C MET A 580 -41.88 4.66 9.52
N ILE A 581 -41.81 3.51 8.82
CA ILE A 581 -42.45 3.32 7.52
C ILE A 581 -43.97 3.28 7.68
N GLN A 582 -44.47 2.61 8.72
CA GLN A 582 -45.91 2.46 8.97
C GLN A 582 -46.54 3.75 9.52
N ASP A 583 -45.95 4.34 10.56
CA ASP A 583 -46.56 5.44 11.32
C ASP A 583 -46.33 6.82 10.68
N PHE A 584 -45.23 6.97 9.94
CA PHE A 584 -44.81 8.24 9.33
C PHE A 584 -44.61 8.17 7.81
N ALA A 585 -45.08 7.10 7.16
CA ALA A 585 -44.95 6.86 5.71
C ALA A 585 -43.53 7.11 5.16
N CYS A 586 -42.50 6.76 5.94
CA CYS A 586 -41.12 6.91 5.49
C CYS A 586 -40.86 6.00 4.28
N LYS A 587 -40.05 6.48 3.33
CA LYS A 587 -39.72 5.71 2.13
C LYS A 587 -38.91 4.46 2.52
N ARG A 588 -39.49 3.28 2.34
CA ARG A 588 -38.85 1.98 2.60
C ARG A 588 -37.55 1.83 1.78
N ASP A 589 -36.44 1.56 2.46
CA ASP A 589 -35.17 1.16 1.81
C ASP A 589 -35.31 -0.26 1.23
N LYS A 590 -35.82 -0.35 0.00
CA LYS A 590 -36.06 -1.62 -0.70
C LYS A 590 -34.80 -2.49 -0.76
N THR A 591 -33.62 -1.89 -0.87
CA THR A 591 -32.35 -2.64 -0.99
C THR A 591 -31.96 -3.29 0.34
N PHE A 592 -32.09 -2.57 1.45
CA PHE A 592 -31.85 -3.10 2.79
C PHE A 592 -32.79 -4.25 3.10
N PHE A 593 -34.10 -4.08 2.91
CA PHE A 593 -35.07 -5.13 3.24
C PHE A 593 -34.98 -6.35 2.31
N ALA A 594 -34.64 -6.17 1.03
CA ALA A 594 -34.38 -7.30 0.13
C ALA A 594 -33.14 -8.11 0.58
N LYS A 595 -32.08 -7.42 1.02
CA LYS A 595 -30.90 -8.07 1.61
C LYS A 595 -31.24 -8.79 2.91
N LYS A 596 -31.93 -8.13 3.84
CA LYS A 596 -32.38 -8.72 5.11
C LYS A 596 -33.22 -9.97 4.88
N ALA A 597 -34.20 -9.92 3.99
CA ALA A 597 -35.02 -11.07 3.63
C ALA A 597 -34.20 -12.23 3.01
N LYS A 598 -33.19 -11.91 2.20
CA LYS A 598 -32.28 -12.92 1.63
C LYS A 598 -31.39 -13.55 2.70
N ALA A 599 -30.85 -12.76 3.63
CA ALA A 599 -30.07 -13.25 4.76
C ALA A 599 -30.91 -14.17 5.66
N ASP A 600 -32.13 -13.75 6.00
CA ASP A 600 -33.08 -14.58 6.77
C ASP A 600 -33.41 -15.89 6.05
N GLN A 601 -33.56 -15.86 4.71
CA GLN A 601 -33.77 -17.05 3.91
C GLN A 601 -32.56 -17.99 3.94
N ASN A 602 -31.35 -17.44 3.82
CA ASN A 602 -30.10 -18.21 3.91
C ASN A 602 -29.95 -18.85 5.29
N ARG A 603 -30.19 -18.10 6.38
CA ARG A 603 -30.15 -18.60 7.76
C ARG A 603 -31.15 -19.72 7.98
N ARG A 604 -32.39 -19.56 7.50
CA ARG A 604 -33.41 -20.63 7.57
C ARG A 604 -33.00 -21.87 6.76
N ALA A 605 -32.40 -21.69 5.59
CA ALA A 605 -31.89 -22.79 4.78
C ALA A 605 -30.71 -23.51 5.47
N ALA A 606 -29.79 -22.76 6.08
CA ALA A 606 -28.67 -23.28 6.84
C ALA A 606 -29.15 -24.04 8.09
N ALA A 607 -30.06 -23.47 8.87
CA ALA A 607 -30.66 -24.13 10.03
C ALA A 607 -31.39 -25.43 9.64
N LYS A 608 -32.13 -25.41 8.53
CA LYS A 608 -32.79 -26.61 8.00
C LYS A 608 -31.78 -27.67 7.54
N ALA A 609 -30.67 -27.26 6.93
CA ALA A 609 -29.60 -28.17 6.51
C ALA A 609 -28.85 -28.78 7.70
N ALA A 610 -28.56 -27.97 8.74
CA ALA A 610 -27.95 -28.43 9.99
C ALA A 610 -28.87 -29.44 10.71
N ALA A 611 -30.15 -29.12 10.83
CA ALA A 611 -31.16 -30.04 11.38
C ALA A 611 -31.25 -31.36 10.60
N ALA A 612 -31.20 -31.30 9.26
CA ALA A 612 -31.22 -32.51 8.42
C ALA A 612 -29.91 -33.33 8.53
N ALA A 613 -28.79 -32.68 8.84
CA ALA A 613 -27.50 -33.34 9.03
C ALA A 613 -27.34 -33.97 10.43
N GLY A 614 -28.28 -33.76 11.35
CA GLY A 614 -28.18 -34.22 12.74
C GLY A 614 -27.04 -33.56 13.52
N VAL A 615 -26.49 -32.45 13.00
CA VAL A 615 -25.48 -31.65 13.69
C VAL A 615 -26.25 -30.63 14.51
N ALA A 616 -26.11 -30.71 15.84
CA ALA A 616 -26.60 -29.66 16.72
C ALA A 616 -25.95 -28.35 16.25
N ALA A 617 -26.77 -27.42 15.78
CA ALA A 617 -26.31 -26.10 15.39
C ALA A 617 -25.81 -25.41 16.65
N ASP A 618 -24.50 -25.41 16.87
CA ASP A 618 -23.87 -24.61 17.90
C ASP A 618 -24.06 -23.15 17.45
N GLY A 619 -24.94 -22.45 18.15
CA GLY A 619 -25.66 -21.28 17.66
C GLY A 619 -24.92 -19.96 17.77
N ASP A 620 -23.62 -19.94 17.46
CA ASP A 620 -22.75 -18.77 17.73
C ASP A 620 -22.02 -18.23 16.49
N ASP A 621 -22.56 -18.47 15.29
CA ASP A 621 -22.09 -17.89 14.02
C ASP A 621 -22.85 -16.60 13.64
N GLU A 622 -23.32 -15.82 14.63
CA GLU A 622 -24.10 -14.59 14.38
C GLU A 622 -23.26 -13.42 13.82
N GLU A 623 -21.93 -13.46 13.90
CA GLU A 623 -21.08 -12.30 13.59
C GLU A 623 -20.34 -12.33 12.24
N GLU A 624 -20.20 -13.48 11.55
CA GLU A 624 -19.34 -13.53 10.34
C GLU A 624 -20.02 -13.14 9.00
N GLU A 625 -21.36 -13.16 8.89
CA GLU A 625 -22.03 -12.89 7.60
C GLU A 625 -22.14 -11.39 7.24
N GLU A 626 -21.91 -10.45 8.17
CA GLU A 626 -21.82 -9.02 7.82
C GLU A 626 -20.45 -8.65 7.20
N GLU A 627 -19.45 -9.53 7.22
CA GLU A 627 -18.15 -9.28 6.56
C GLU A 627 -18.19 -9.43 5.02
N GLU A 628 -19.25 -10.02 4.44
CA GLU A 628 -19.45 -10.07 2.98
C GLU A 628 -20.05 -8.77 2.40
N GLU A 629 -20.07 -7.66 3.16
CA GLU A 629 -20.38 -6.34 2.62
C GLU A 629 -19.37 -5.89 1.53
N GLU A 630 -19.79 -6.04 0.26
CA GLU A 630 -19.35 -5.40 -1.02
C GLU A 630 -18.30 -6.08 -1.92
#